data_AF-A0A3D5KLN2-F1
#
_entry.id   AF-A0A3D5KLN2-F1
#
_cell.length_a   1.000
_cell.length_b   1.000
_cell.length_c   1.000
_cell.angle_alpha   90.00
_cell.angle_beta   90.00
_cell.angle_gamma   90.00
#
_symmetry.space_group_name_H-M   'P 1'
#
loop_
_entity.id
_entity.type
_entity.pdbx_description
1 polymer ?
#
loop_
_entity_poly.entity_id
_entity_poly.type
_entity_poly.pdbx_seq_one_letter_code
_entity_poly.pdbx_strand_id
1 'polypeptide(L)'
;LFIDEIHTLIGAGGGEGAMDAANLLKPALARGELHAIGATTLKEYQKHIEKDKALERRFQAVMVDEPSVEDSISILRGIKDKYELHHGVRIKDDAVISSVELSNRYISDRLLPDKAIDLMDEAAAKPRIEMDSVHED
;
A
#
# COMPACT_ATOMS: atom_id res chain seq x y z
N LEU A 1 1.13 -13.27 -13.59
CA LEU A 1 2.08 -13.18 -12.47
C LEU A 1 1.91 -11.82 -11.80
N PHE A 2 1.78 -11.75 -10.47
CA PHE A 2 1.81 -10.48 -9.74
C PHE A 2 3.17 -10.32 -9.07
N ILE A 3 3.73 -9.12 -9.15
CA ILE A 3 5.03 -8.77 -8.56
C ILE A 3 4.83 -7.48 -7.78
N ASP A 4 4.83 -7.60 -6.46
CA ASP A 4 4.89 -6.41 -5.62
C ASP A 4 6.30 -5.82 -5.64
N GLU A 5 6.40 -4.50 -5.52
CA GLU A 5 7.67 -3.77 -5.58
C GLU A 5 8.57 -4.19 -6.75
N ILE A 6 8.04 -4.22 -7.99
CA ILE A 6 8.74 -4.79 -9.17
C ILE A 6 10.13 -4.17 -9.44
N HIS A 7 10.37 -2.95 -8.95
CA HIS A 7 11.68 -2.30 -9.04
C HIS A 7 12.78 -3.06 -8.28
N THR A 8 12.44 -3.86 -7.26
CA THR A 8 13.40 -4.69 -6.51
C THR A 8 14.06 -5.75 -7.39
N LEU A 9 13.33 -6.29 -8.38
CA LEU A 9 13.84 -7.27 -9.34
C LEU A 9 14.81 -6.67 -10.37
N ILE A 10 14.81 -5.34 -10.51
CA ILE A 10 15.57 -4.57 -11.50
C ILE A 10 16.73 -3.83 -10.82
N GLY A 11 16.54 -3.41 -9.57
CA GLY A 11 17.49 -2.65 -8.77
C GLY A 11 18.45 -3.47 -7.90
N ALA A 12 18.24 -4.80 -7.79
CA ALA A 12 19.12 -5.66 -7.00
C ALA A 12 20.60 -5.62 -7.46
N GLY A 13 20.89 -5.23 -8.70
CA GLY A 13 22.22 -5.25 -9.31
C GLY A 13 23.23 -4.19 -8.87
N GLY A 14 23.01 -3.47 -7.76
CA GLY A 14 23.96 -2.47 -7.25
C GLY A 14 25.21 -3.05 -6.57
N GLY A 15 25.22 -4.34 -6.24
CA GLY A 15 26.37 -5.06 -5.65
C GLY A 15 26.81 -6.22 -6.52
N GLU A 16 28.13 -6.48 -6.57
CA GLU A 16 28.87 -7.39 -7.47
C GLU A 16 28.41 -8.87 -7.54
N GLY A 17 27.28 -9.26 -6.97
CA GLY A 17 26.80 -10.65 -6.97
C GLY A 17 25.28 -10.84 -7.01
N ALA A 18 24.49 -9.78 -7.08
CA ALA A 18 23.05 -9.92 -7.18
C ALA A 18 22.67 -10.22 -8.64
N MET A 19 22.23 -11.45 -8.91
CA MET A 19 21.63 -11.79 -10.20
C MET A 19 20.49 -10.81 -10.50
N ASP A 20 20.64 -10.05 -11.59
CA ASP A 20 19.60 -9.20 -12.14
C ASP A 20 18.47 -10.09 -12.67
N ALA A 21 17.50 -10.40 -11.81
CA ALA A 21 16.33 -11.21 -12.12
C ALA A 21 15.56 -10.62 -13.32
N ALA A 22 15.68 -9.32 -13.58
CA ALA A 22 15.11 -8.70 -14.77
C ALA A 22 15.67 -9.30 -16.08
N ASN A 23 16.94 -9.70 -16.13
CA ASN A 23 17.51 -10.32 -17.33
C ASN A 23 16.93 -11.70 -17.63
N LEU A 24 16.46 -12.42 -16.62
CA LEU A 24 15.75 -13.70 -16.80
C LEU A 24 14.32 -13.48 -17.30
N LEU A 25 13.68 -12.39 -16.88
CA LEU A 25 12.29 -12.08 -17.22
C LEU A 25 12.15 -11.37 -18.58
N LYS A 26 13.14 -10.56 -18.98
CA LYS A 26 13.14 -9.79 -20.23
C LYS A 26 12.81 -10.63 -21.47
N PRO A 27 13.40 -11.82 -21.71
CA PRO A 27 13.06 -12.64 -22.88
C PRO A 27 11.61 -13.15 -22.87
N ALA A 28 11.10 -13.56 -21.71
CA ALA A 28 9.74 -14.09 -21.58
C ALA A 28 8.67 -12.99 -21.74
N LEU A 29 8.92 -11.80 -21.15
CA LEU A 29 8.11 -10.60 -21.39
C LEU A 29 8.19 -10.19 -22.87
N ALA A 30 9.35 -10.36 -23.50
CA ALA A 30 9.55 -9.95 -24.88
C ALA A 30 8.80 -10.82 -25.89
N ARG A 31 8.69 -12.11 -25.62
CA ARG A 31 7.95 -13.08 -26.44
C ARG A 31 6.45 -13.11 -26.13
N GLY A 32 6.00 -12.43 -25.07
CA GLY A 32 4.61 -12.49 -24.60
C GLY A 32 4.26 -13.82 -23.92
N GLU A 33 5.25 -14.62 -23.55
CA GLU A 33 5.06 -15.88 -22.82
C GLU A 33 4.77 -15.62 -21.34
N LEU A 34 5.24 -14.48 -20.83
CA LEU A 34 5.01 -14.04 -19.46
C LEU A 34 4.09 -12.81 -19.44
N HIS A 35 2.91 -12.98 -18.83
CA HIS A 35 2.04 -11.87 -18.47
C HIS A 35 2.22 -11.53 -16.99
N ALA A 36 2.61 -10.29 -16.71
CA ALA A 36 2.87 -9.82 -15.36
C ALA A 36 2.19 -8.48 -15.07
N ILE A 37 1.74 -8.30 -13.83
CA ILE A 37 1.31 -7.03 -13.25
C ILE A 37 2.33 -6.70 -12.16
N GLY A 38 2.99 -5.56 -12.29
CA GLY A 38 3.94 -5.04 -11.31
C GLY A 38 3.36 -3.86 -10.55
N ALA A 39 3.54 -3.82 -9.23
CA ALA A 39 3.25 -2.64 -8.42
C ALA A 39 4.55 -1.92 -8.06
N THR A 40 4.56 -0.59 -8.10
CA THR A 40 5.70 0.23 -7.70
C THR A 40 5.25 1.66 -7.42
N THR A 41 6.06 2.42 -6.68
CA THR A 41 5.89 3.87 -6.56
C THR A 41 6.41 4.59 -7.80
N LEU A 42 5.89 5.79 -8.07
CA LEU A 42 6.35 6.64 -9.17
C LEU A 42 7.85 6.91 -9.10
N LYS A 43 8.36 7.19 -7.89
CA LYS A 43 9.78 7.47 -7.66
C LYS A 43 10.67 6.30 -8.07
N GLU A 44 10.30 5.08 -7.67
CA GLU A 44 11.07 3.88 -8.01
C GLU A 44 10.91 3.49 -9.48
N TYR A 45 9.74 3.74 -10.09
CA TYR A 45 9.55 3.60 -11.53
C TYR A 45 10.53 4.48 -12.32
N GLN A 46 10.60 5.78 -12.00
CA GLN A 46 11.49 6.73 -12.67
C GLN A 46 12.97 6.38 -12.46
N LYS A 47 13.31 5.86 -11.28
CA LYS A 47 14.68 5.53 -10.92
C LYS A 47 15.18 4.24 -11.58
N HIS A 48 14.33 3.23 -11.71
CA HIS A 48 14.74 1.87 -12.10
C HIS A 48 14.14 1.38 -13.43
N ILE A 49 12.87 1.63 -13.70
CA ILE A 49 12.15 1.07 -14.87
C ILE A 49 12.28 2.01 -16.07
N GLU A 50 12.04 3.30 -15.89
CA GLU A 50 12.08 4.31 -16.96
C GLU A 50 13.48 4.42 -17.59
N LYS A 51 14.54 4.12 -16.82
CA LYS A 51 15.91 4.12 -17.33
C LYS A 51 16.23 2.89 -18.20
N ASP A 52 15.49 1.79 -18.06
CA ASP A 52 15.67 0.58 -18.85
C ASP A 52 14.66 0.54 -20.01
N LYS A 53 15.12 0.97 -21.18
CA LYS A 53 14.31 1.01 -22.43
C LYS A 53 13.72 -0.35 -22.81
N ALA A 54 14.32 -1.47 -22.40
CA ALA A 54 13.77 -2.78 -22.72
C ALA A 54 12.54 -3.10 -21.86
N LEU A 55 12.54 -2.69 -20.59
CA LEU A 55 11.40 -2.87 -19.68
C LEU A 55 10.31 -1.82 -19.92
N GLU A 56 10.69 -0.57 -20.12
CA GLU A 56 9.79 0.55 -20.43
C GLU A 56 8.87 0.22 -21.64
N ARG A 57 9.41 -0.46 -22.66
CA ARG A 57 8.64 -0.85 -23.87
C ARG A 57 7.75 -2.08 -23.68
N ARG A 58 7.87 -2.79 -22.56
CA ARG A 58 7.16 -4.05 -22.29
C ARG A 58 6.08 -3.90 -21.23
N PHE A 59 6.21 -2.89 -20.38
CA PHE A 59 5.16 -2.49 -19.45
C PHE A 59 4.41 -1.29 -19.99
N GLN A 60 3.09 -1.30 -19.79
CA GLN A 60 2.27 -0.10 -19.92
C GLN A 60 2.07 0.47 -18.53
N ALA A 61 2.52 1.70 -18.31
CA ALA A 61 2.29 2.40 -17.05
C ALA A 61 0.80 2.73 -16.91
N VAL A 62 0.21 2.29 -15.80
CA VAL A 62 -1.13 2.67 -15.37
C VAL A 62 -0.95 3.45 -14.07
N MET A 63 -1.22 4.75 -14.11
CA MET A 63 -1.14 5.59 -12.93
C MET A 63 -2.30 5.26 -12.00
N VAL A 64 -1.98 5.07 -10.72
CA VAL A 64 -2.94 4.85 -9.64
C VAL A 64 -2.77 6.00 -8.67
N ASP A 65 -3.75 6.88 -8.66
CA ASP A 65 -3.74 8.07 -7.79
C ASP A 65 -4.21 7.71 -6.38
N GLU A 66 -3.86 8.58 -5.43
CA GLU A 66 -4.42 8.54 -4.08
C GLU A 66 -5.96 8.65 -4.15
N PRO A 67 -6.72 7.81 -3.43
CA PRO A 67 -8.17 7.89 -3.42
C PRO A 67 -8.65 9.21 -2.82
N SER A 68 -9.84 9.65 -3.25
CA SER A 68 -10.49 10.81 -2.66
C SER A 68 -10.87 10.55 -1.19
N VAL A 69 -11.22 11.60 -0.45
CA VAL A 69 -11.76 11.47 0.91
C VAL A 69 -13.01 10.59 0.92
N GLU A 70 -13.93 10.77 -0.03
CA GLU A 70 -15.18 9.99 -0.11
C GLU A 70 -14.92 8.52 -0.43
N ASP A 71 -14.00 8.24 -1.36
CA ASP A 71 -13.60 6.88 -1.70
C ASP A 71 -12.90 6.21 -0.50
N SER A 72 -12.05 6.95 0.21
CA SER A 72 -11.37 6.47 1.41
C SER A 72 -12.33 6.13 2.53
N ILE A 73 -13.36 6.95 2.75
CA ILE A 73 -14.44 6.64 3.71
C ILE A 73 -15.13 5.32 3.32
N SER A 74 -15.41 5.13 2.03
CA SER A 74 -16.04 3.91 1.52
C SER A 74 -15.13 2.68 1.70
N ILE A 75 -13.83 2.82 1.46
CA ILE A 75 -12.82 1.78 1.71
C ILE A 75 -12.79 1.41 3.20
N LEU A 76 -12.67 2.39 4.09
CA LEU A 76 -12.62 2.15 5.53
C LEU A 76 -13.91 1.48 6.04
N ARG A 77 -15.09 1.91 5.55
CA ARG A 77 -16.37 1.25 5.86
C ARG A 77 -16.38 -0.22 5.43
N GLY A 78 -15.76 -0.55 4.30
CA GLY A 78 -15.66 -1.92 3.79
C GLY A 78 -14.74 -2.84 4.60
N ILE A 79 -13.80 -2.27 5.35
CA ILE A 79 -12.84 -3.04 6.18
C ILE A 79 -13.11 -2.92 7.68
N LYS A 80 -13.96 -2.00 8.15
CA LYS A 80 -14.15 -1.70 9.57
C LYS A 80 -14.52 -2.95 10.38
N ASP A 81 -15.37 -3.83 9.85
CA ASP A 81 -15.87 -5.02 10.55
C ASP A 81 -14.72 -5.97 10.92
N LYS A 82 -13.65 -6.00 10.11
CA LYS A 82 -12.44 -6.76 10.41
C LYS A 82 -11.69 -6.19 11.62
N TYR A 83 -11.61 -4.87 11.73
CA TYR A 83 -10.97 -4.18 12.85
C TYR A 83 -11.82 -4.25 14.13
N GLU A 84 -13.14 -4.13 14.00
CA GLU A 84 -14.10 -4.37 15.09
C GLU A 84 -13.89 -5.76 15.69
N LEU A 85 -13.83 -6.80 14.85
CA LEU A 85 -13.60 -8.17 15.28
C LEU A 85 -12.20 -8.34 15.91
N HIS A 86 -11.17 -7.76 15.30
CA HIS A 86 -9.80 -7.88 15.81
C HIS A 86 -9.62 -7.24 17.19
N HIS A 87 -10.27 -6.09 17.42
CA HIS A 87 -10.12 -5.34 18.68
C HIS A 87 -11.21 -5.64 19.71
N GLY A 88 -12.30 -6.28 19.32
CA GLY A 88 -13.45 -6.52 20.20
C GLY A 88 -14.25 -5.25 20.51
N VAL A 89 -14.24 -4.28 19.61
CA VAL A 89 -14.91 -2.98 19.78
C VAL A 89 -15.91 -2.72 18.65
N ARG A 90 -16.80 -1.76 18.84
CA ARG A 90 -17.66 -1.22 17.77
C ARG A 90 -17.11 0.12 17.29
N ILE A 91 -16.82 0.22 16.00
CA ILE A 91 -16.36 1.42 15.32
C ILE A 91 -17.59 2.14 14.74
N LYS A 92 -17.91 3.31 15.29
CA LYS A 92 -19.02 4.14 14.82
C LYS A 92 -18.71 4.70 13.43
N ASP A 93 -19.74 4.92 12.62
CA ASP A 93 -19.56 5.51 11.28
C ASP A 93 -18.91 6.90 11.33
N ASP A 94 -19.32 7.74 12.30
CA ASP A 94 -18.70 9.05 12.54
C ASP A 94 -17.20 8.94 12.86
N ALA A 95 -16.77 7.84 13.50
CA ALA A 95 -15.35 7.60 13.78
C ALA A 95 -14.59 7.26 12.49
N VAL A 96 -15.18 6.50 11.57
CA VAL A 96 -14.60 6.23 10.24
C VAL A 96 -14.41 7.54 9.47
N ILE A 97 -15.45 8.37 9.42
CA ILE A 97 -15.39 9.69 8.75
C ILE A 97 -14.29 10.55 9.39
N SER A 98 -14.27 10.64 10.71
CA SER A 98 -13.26 11.41 11.44
C SER A 98 -11.83 10.90 11.17
N SER A 99 -11.62 9.58 11.11
CA SER A 99 -10.30 9.01 10.81
C SER A 99 -9.80 9.43 9.43
N VAL A 100 -10.67 9.47 8.41
CA VAL A 100 -10.27 9.95 7.08
C VAL A 100 -10.02 11.46 7.09
N GLU A 101 -10.95 12.26 7.61
CA GLU A 101 -10.84 13.72 7.56
C GLU A 101 -9.63 14.24 8.35
N LEU A 102 -9.40 13.71 9.55
CA LEU A 102 -8.31 14.13 10.42
C LEU A 102 -6.96 13.65 9.88
N SER A 103 -6.85 12.40 9.42
CA SER A 103 -5.60 11.91 8.83
C SER A 103 -5.28 12.68 7.54
N ASN A 104 -6.27 12.98 6.70
CA ASN A 104 -6.07 13.78 5.50
C ASN A 104 -5.57 15.20 5.82
N ARG A 105 -6.13 15.83 6.86
CA ARG A 105 -5.80 17.21 7.24
C ARG A 105 -4.46 17.35 7.95
N TYR A 106 -4.11 16.39 8.81
CA TYR A 106 -2.99 16.55 9.75
C TYR A 106 -1.78 15.64 9.47
N ILE A 107 -1.95 14.57 8.69
CA ILE A 107 -0.86 13.66 8.33
C ILE A 107 -0.56 13.85 6.83
N SER A 108 0.41 14.71 6.54
CA SER A 108 0.72 15.17 5.16
C SER A 108 1.84 14.38 4.47
N ASP A 109 2.61 13.59 5.20
CA ASP A 109 3.73 12.78 4.69
C ASP A 109 3.30 11.37 4.23
N ARG A 110 2.03 11.04 4.42
CA ARG A 110 1.42 9.76 4.03
C ARG A 110 0.16 9.98 3.18
N LEU A 111 -0.19 8.96 2.42
CA LEU A 111 -1.31 8.97 1.49
C LEU A 111 -2.49 8.18 2.06
N LEU A 112 -3.69 8.59 1.69
CA LEU A 112 -4.91 7.80 1.84
C LEU A 112 -4.85 6.52 0.98
N PRO A 113 -5.57 5.46 1.37
CA PRO A 113 -6.38 5.33 2.58
C PRO A 113 -5.55 4.92 3.81
N ASP A 114 -4.29 4.51 3.61
CA ASP A 114 -3.42 3.86 4.58
C ASP A 114 -3.30 4.63 5.90
N LYS A 115 -3.01 5.93 5.85
CA LYS A 115 -2.94 6.78 7.06
C LYS A 115 -4.24 6.84 7.87
N ALA A 116 -5.40 6.71 7.21
CA ALA A 116 -6.69 6.73 7.88
C ALA A 116 -7.01 5.37 8.52
N ILE A 117 -6.58 4.29 7.88
CA ILE A 117 -6.67 2.93 8.41
C ILE A 117 -5.86 2.84 9.70
N ASP A 118 -4.62 3.30 9.68
CA ASP A 118 -3.77 3.31 10.88
C ASP A 118 -4.37 4.12 12.02
N LEU A 119 -4.90 5.31 11.73
CA LEU A 119 -5.55 6.13 12.75
C LEU A 119 -6.78 5.45 13.36
N MET A 120 -7.58 4.76 12.53
CA MET A 120 -8.73 3.99 12.99
C MET A 120 -8.30 2.78 13.83
N ASP A 121 -7.24 2.08 13.41
CA ASP A 121 -6.68 0.91 14.08
C ASP A 121 -6.14 1.26 15.48
N GLU A 122 -5.30 2.28 15.57
CA GLU A 122 -4.77 2.78 16.84
C GLU A 122 -5.88 3.24 17.80
N ALA A 123 -6.90 3.93 17.27
CA ALA A 123 -8.04 4.36 18.07
C ALA A 123 -8.88 3.17 18.57
N ALA A 124 -9.02 2.11 17.77
CA ALA A 124 -9.74 0.90 18.15
C ALA A 124 -9.00 0.04 19.18
N ALA A 125 -7.67 0.14 19.25
CA ALA A 125 -6.85 -0.55 20.25
C ALA A 125 -6.96 0.07 21.66
N LYS A 126 -7.21 1.39 21.76
CA LYS A 126 -7.22 2.12 23.05
C LYS A 126 -8.22 1.61 24.08
N PRO A 127 -9.51 1.38 23.75
CA PRO A 127 -10.48 0.90 24.74
C PRO A 127 -10.07 -0.40 25.42
N ARG A 128 -9.37 -1.29 24.71
CA ARG A 128 -8.90 -2.57 25.27
C ARG A 128 -7.85 -2.35 26.37
N ILE A 129 -6.91 -1.44 26.13
CA ILE A 129 -5.89 -1.05 27.11
C ILE A 129 -6.54 -0.43 28.34
N GLU A 130 -7.53 0.46 28.14
CA GLU A 130 -8.25 1.09 29.24
C GLU A 130 -9.03 0.06 30.08
N MET A 131 -9.73 -0.89 29.44
CA MET A 131 -10.47 -1.94 30.16
C MET A 131 -9.59 -2.88 30.99
N ASP A 132 -8.41 -3.25 30.47
CA ASP A 132 -7.45 -4.10 31.19
C ASP A 132 -6.80 -3.34 32.36
N SER A 133 -6.54 -2.03 32.20
CA SER A 133 -5.89 -1.20 33.23
C SER A 133 -6.76 -0.90 34.46
N VAL A 134 -8.09 -0.95 34.33
CA VAL A 134 -9.03 -0.68 35.45
C VAL A 134 -9.19 -1.90 36.38
N HIS A 135 -8.62 -3.06 36.05
CA HIS A 135 -8.66 -4.27 36.91
C HIS A 135 -7.48 -4.39 37.89
N GLU A 136 -6.54 -3.43 37.91
CA GLU A 136 -5.38 -3.45 38.81
C GLU A 136 -5.51 -2.53 40.05
N ASP A 137 -6.67 -1.89 40.27
CA ASP A 137 -6.98 -1.10 41.48
C ASP A 137 -8.06 -1.73 42.36
#